data_AF-A0A1J3DT19-F1
#
_entry.id   AF-A0A1J3DT19-F1
#
_cell.length_a   1.000
_cell.length_b   1.000
_cell.length_c   1.000
_cell.angle_alpha   90.00
_cell.angle_beta   90.00
_cell.angle_gamma   90.00
#
_symmetry.space_group_name_H-M   'P 1'
#
loop_
_entity.id
_entity.type
_entity.pdbx_description
1 polymer ?
#
loop_
_entity_poly.entity_id
_entity_poly.type
_entity_poly.pdbx_seq_one_letter_code
_entity_poly.pdbx_strand_id
1 'polypeptide(L)'
;TPEIKGKRISQTHAHRESTNFYQRSMATAGQITGSFYRPIITSVGSDCRRHVSTRFLPLPRRNVTSRLRPIMSVQVGNEMPPASSSSTVDMEQLVGFLYEDLPHLFDDQGIDRTAYDERVKFRDPITKHDTITGYLLNISFLKNIFAPDFQLHWAKQTGPYEITTRWTMVMKFLLLPWKPELVFTGLSIMVVNPETKKFCSHLDLWDSINNNDYFSLEGLVDVFKQLRPYKTPDLETPKYQILKRTSNYEVRKYEPFIVVETNGDKLSGSSGFNNVAGYIFGKNSTMEKIPMTTPVFTQATDPQLSSVSVQIVIPSGKDLSSLPMPNEEKIKLKKLEGGFAAAVTFSGKPTEDVVRGKENELRTSLSKDGLRAKTGCMLARYNDPGRTWSFIMRNEVIIWLEEFSLD
;
A
#
# COMPACT_ATOMS: atom_id res chain seq x y z
N THR A 1 -57.91 48.73 -32.09
CA THR A 1 -57.22 48.07 -33.23
C THR A 1 -55.86 48.72 -33.39
N PRO A 2 -54.70 48.02 -33.48
CA PRO A 2 -54.46 46.58 -33.62
C PRO A 2 -53.43 45.96 -32.62
N GLU A 3 -53.34 44.64 -32.68
CA GLU A 3 -52.29 43.67 -32.28
C GLU A 3 -50.90 44.14 -31.79
N ILE A 4 -50.40 43.48 -30.73
CA ILE A 4 -48.96 43.29 -30.50
C ILE A 4 -48.66 41.79 -30.49
N LYS A 5 -47.97 41.35 -31.55
CA LYS A 5 -47.44 40.01 -31.78
C LYS A 5 -46.21 39.74 -30.90
N GLY A 6 -46.19 38.57 -30.27
CA GLY A 6 -45.02 38.02 -29.62
C GLY A 6 -43.91 37.67 -30.61
N LYS A 7 -42.66 37.89 -30.19
CA LYS A 7 -41.45 37.47 -30.92
C LYS A 7 -40.76 36.38 -30.11
N ARG A 8 -40.83 35.14 -30.64
CA ARG A 8 -39.93 34.02 -30.30
C ARG A 8 -38.50 34.44 -30.62
N ILE A 9 -37.58 34.28 -29.67
CA ILE A 9 -36.14 34.23 -29.94
C ILE A 9 -35.69 32.78 -29.71
N SER A 10 -35.04 32.25 -30.72
CA SER A 10 -34.71 30.85 -30.96
C SER A 10 -33.54 30.33 -30.11
N GLN A 11 -33.66 29.07 -29.68
CA GLN A 11 -32.69 28.24 -28.97
C GLN A 11 -31.41 27.87 -29.76
N THR A 12 -30.97 28.71 -30.70
CA THR A 12 -29.81 28.42 -31.57
C THR A 12 -28.52 29.14 -31.18
N HIS A 13 -28.52 29.96 -30.13
CA HIS A 13 -27.32 30.66 -29.66
C HIS A 13 -26.60 30.03 -28.46
N ALA A 14 -27.20 29.06 -27.76
CA ALA A 14 -26.58 28.40 -26.60
C ALA A 14 -25.72 27.18 -26.96
N HIS A 15 -25.69 26.76 -28.23
CA HIS A 15 -24.98 25.55 -28.67
C HIS A 15 -23.57 25.81 -29.23
N ARG A 16 -23.13 27.08 -29.31
CA ARG A 16 -21.85 27.48 -29.90
C ARG A 16 -20.79 27.95 -28.89
N GLU A 17 -21.15 28.11 -27.62
CA GLU A 17 -20.24 28.60 -26.58
C GLU A 17 -19.66 27.50 -25.66
N SER A 18 -20.24 26.29 -25.65
CA SER A 18 -19.72 25.17 -24.83
C SER A 18 -18.63 24.33 -25.53
N THR A 19 -18.45 24.49 -26.83
CA THR A 19 -17.45 23.74 -27.63
C THR A 19 -16.11 24.47 -27.76
N ASN A 20 -16.03 25.75 -27.39
CA ASN A 20 -14.87 26.62 -27.68
C ASN A 20 -13.89 26.84 -26.51
N PHE A 21 -14.13 26.27 -25.32
CA PHE A 21 -13.25 26.49 -24.16
C PHE A 21 -12.11 25.46 -24.01
N TYR A 22 -12.04 24.46 -24.89
CA TYR A 22 -10.94 23.48 -24.92
C TYR A 22 -9.87 23.77 -26.00
N GLN A 23 -10.07 24.76 -26.88
CA GLN A 23 -9.16 25.07 -28.00
C GLN A 23 -8.36 26.38 -27.86
N ARG A 24 -8.52 27.14 -26.77
CA ARG A 24 -7.86 28.45 -26.59
C ARG A 24 -6.89 28.46 -25.41
N SER A 25 -5.86 27.61 -25.48
CA SER A 25 -4.59 27.83 -24.78
C SER A 25 -3.51 26.95 -25.41
N MET A 26 -2.99 27.38 -26.57
CA MET A 26 -1.66 27.04 -27.10
C MET A 26 -1.39 27.85 -28.38
N ALA A 27 -0.42 28.77 -28.33
CA ALA A 27 0.37 29.19 -29.49
C ALA A 27 1.58 30.04 -29.04
N THR A 28 2.71 29.39 -28.76
CA THR A 28 4.04 29.90 -29.15
C THR A 28 5.09 28.77 -29.19
N ALA A 29 5.29 28.31 -30.42
CA ALA A 29 6.46 27.77 -31.12
C ALA A 29 7.69 27.20 -30.36
N GLY A 30 8.16 26.05 -30.88
CA GLY A 30 9.52 25.55 -30.72
C GLY A 30 9.71 24.11 -31.23
N GLN A 31 9.55 23.86 -32.54
CA GLN A 31 9.89 22.59 -33.20
C GLN A 31 11.41 22.44 -33.33
N ILE A 32 11.98 21.29 -32.94
CA ILE A 32 13.18 20.73 -33.57
C ILE A 32 12.98 19.22 -33.76
N THR A 33 13.18 18.78 -34.99
CA THR A 33 13.11 17.42 -35.52
C THR A 33 14.36 16.59 -35.18
N GLY A 34 14.19 15.29 -34.92
CA GLY A 34 15.29 14.34 -34.82
C GLY A 34 14.82 12.90 -35.03
N SER A 35 15.02 12.39 -36.23
CA SER A 35 14.98 10.97 -36.60
C SER A 35 16.05 10.19 -35.80
N PHE A 36 15.81 8.90 -35.47
CA PHE A 36 16.65 7.78 -35.94
C PHE A 36 16.48 6.46 -35.14
N TYR A 37 16.44 5.37 -35.92
CA TYR A 37 16.81 3.96 -35.69
C TYR A 37 16.04 3.05 -34.71
N ARG A 38 15.30 2.10 -35.32
CA ARG A 38 15.00 0.75 -34.78
C ARG A 38 16.10 -0.23 -35.20
N PRO A 39 16.52 -1.18 -34.35
CA PRO A 39 17.11 -2.43 -34.81
C PRO A 39 16.08 -3.56 -34.86
N ILE A 40 16.18 -4.32 -35.93
CA ILE A 40 15.51 -5.59 -36.23
C ILE A 40 16.29 -6.69 -35.49
N ILE A 41 15.61 -7.57 -34.75
CA ILE A 41 16.19 -8.82 -34.26
C ILE A 41 15.52 -9.97 -35.01
N THR A 42 16.34 -10.66 -35.79
CA THR A 42 16.04 -11.90 -36.52
C THR A 42 15.94 -13.07 -35.54
N SER A 43 14.89 -13.88 -35.72
CA SER A 43 14.69 -15.16 -35.08
C SER A 43 15.60 -16.24 -35.70
N VAL A 44 16.22 -17.07 -34.86
CA VAL A 44 16.76 -18.37 -35.25
C VAL A 44 16.28 -19.38 -34.22
N GLY A 45 15.42 -20.30 -34.66
CA GLY A 45 15.06 -21.49 -33.90
C GLY A 45 16.09 -22.59 -34.12
N SER A 46 16.32 -23.42 -33.11
CA SER A 46 16.89 -24.76 -33.25
C SER A 46 16.58 -25.58 -32.00
N ASP A 47 15.78 -26.63 -32.19
CA ASP A 47 15.59 -27.75 -31.29
C ASP A 47 16.92 -28.40 -30.90
N CYS A 48 17.09 -28.73 -29.61
CA CYS A 48 17.84 -29.93 -29.23
C CYS A 48 17.49 -30.39 -27.81
N ARG A 49 16.77 -31.52 -27.79
CA ARG A 49 16.40 -32.33 -26.63
C ARG A 49 17.63 -33.11 -26.16
N ARG A 50 18.12 -32.88 -24.93
CA ARG A 50 19.03 -33.82 -24.24
C ARG A 50 18.65 -33.97 -22.78
N HIS A 51 18.16 -35.16 -22.45
CA HIS A 51 18.05 -35.68 -21.11
C HIS A 51 19.44 -35.79 -20.47
N VAL A 52 19.60 -35.23 -19.27
CA VAL A 52 20.70 -35.57 -18.37
C VAL A 52 20.08 -36.11 -17.09
N SER A 53 20.30 -37.41 -16.87
CA SER A 53 19.94 -38.13 -15.65
C SER A 53 21.09 -37.99 -14.66
N THR A 54 20.88 -37.26 -13.57
CA THR A 54 21.82 -37.21 -12.44
C THR A 54 21.36 -38.20 -11.37
N ARG A 55 22.15 -39.27 -11.21
CA ARG A 55 22.01 -40.25 -10.13
C ARG A 55 22.44 -39.62 -8.81
N PHE A 56 21.55 -39.70 -7.82
CA PHE A 56 21.86 -39.41 -6.42
C PHE A 56 22.69 -40.56 -5.82
N LEU A 57 23.84 -40.23 -5.22
CA LEU A 57 24.61 -41.13 -4.35
C LEU A 57 24.31 -40.75 -2.88
N PRO A 58 24.02 -41.72 -2.00
CA PRO A 58 23.75 -41.44 -0.58
C PRO A 58 25.05 -41.33 0.23
N LEU A 59 25.12 -40.31 1.10
CA LEU A 59 26.21 -40.11 2.07
C LEU A 59 26.08 -41.10 3.26
N PRO A 60 27.20 -41.59 3.82
CA PRO A 60 27.17 -42.56 4.91
C PRO A 60 26.86 -41.91 6.28
N ARG A 61 25.89 -42.48 7.01
CA ARG A 61 25.59 -42.19 8.42
C ARG A 61 26.74 -42.70 9.32
N ARG A 62 27.40 -41.81 10.04
CA ARG A 62 28.29 -42.16 11.16
C ARG A 62 27.52 -42.11 12.48
N ASN A 63 27.28 -43.28 13.08
CA ASN A 63 26.86 -43.42 14.46
C ASN A 63 28.11 -43.34 15.35
N VAL A 64 28.15 -42.35 16.26
CA VAL A 64 29.15 -42.29 17.33
C VAL A 64 28.43 -42.49 18.66
N THR A 65 28.54 -43.70 19.20
CA THR A 65 28.14 -44.04 20.57
C THR A 65 29.35 -43.85 21.49
N SER A 66 29.37 -42.80 22.31
CA SER A 66 30.35 -42.65 23.38
C SER A 66 29.82 -43.26 24.68
N ARG A 67 30.43 -44.38 25.10
CA ARG A 67 30.29 -44.97 26.43
C ARG A 67 30.94 -44.04 27.47
N LEU A 68 30.22 -43.69 28.53
CA LEU A 68 30.78 -43.06 29.73
C LEU A 68 30.99 -44.13 30.81
N ARG A 69 32.20 -44.16 31.39
CA ARG A 69 32.53 -44.90 32.63
C ARG A 69 32.42 -43.94 33.81
N PRO A 70 32.00 -44.39 35.01
CA PRO A 70 31.85 -43.52 36.17
C PRO A 70 33.21 -43.26 36.82
N ILE A 71 33.45 -42.00 37.24
CA ILE A 71 34.57 -41.61 38.10
C ILE A 71 34.00 -41.19 39.45
N MET A 72 34.76 -41.57 40.48
CA MET A 72 34.45 -41.56 41.91
C MET A 72 33.93 -40.22 42.46
N SER A 73 32.97 -40.36 43.37
CA SER A 73 32.43 -39.31 44.23
C SER A 73 33.48 -38.79 45.22
N VAL A 74 33.70 -37.48 45.22
CA VAL A 74 34.39 -36.74 46.29
C VAL A 74 33.36 -35.77 46.88
N GLN A 75 32.97 -36.00 48.13
CA GLN A 75 32.16 -35.07 48.92
C GLN A 75 33.06 -33.99 49.51
N VAL A 76 32.80 -32.73 49.19
CA VAL A 76 33.35 -31.57 49.90
C VAL A 76 32.26 -30.52 50.04
N GLY A 77 31.99 -30.16 51.29
CA GLY A 77 31.59 -28.81 51.72
C GLY A 77 30.19 -28.32 51.35
N ASN A 78 29.27 -28.38 52.31
CA ASN A 78 28.08 -27.53 52.35
C ASN A 78 28.50 -26.06 52.50
N GLU A 79 28.44 -25.29 51.41
CA GLU A 79 28.11 -23.88 51.46
C GLU A 79 27.14 -23.59 50.30
N MET A 80 25.86 -23.44 50.63
CA MET A 80 24.87 -22.87 49.71
C MET A 80 25.30 -21.42 49.43
N PRO A 81 25.59 -21.04 48.18
CA PRO A 81 25.61 -19.63 47.84
C PRO A 81 24.21 -19.07 48.14
N PRO A 82 24.09 -17.82 48.65
CA PRO A 82 22.78 -17.22 48.83
C PRO A 82 22.08 -17.26 47.47
N ALA A 83 20.81 -17.70 47.46
CA ALA A 83 19.98 -17.69 46.28
C ALA A 83 20.06 -16.28 45.67
N SER A 84 20.85 -16.14 44.60
CA SER A 84 20.82 -14.96 43.76
C SER A 84 19.37 -14.85 43.33
N SER A 85 18.70 -13.79 43.76
CA SER A 85 17.39 -13.41 43.24
C SER A 85 17.50 -13.46 41.72
N SER A 86 16.96 -14.50 41.09
CA SER A 86 16.89 -14.55 39.64
C SER A 86 15.92 -13.45 39.27
N SER A 87 16.44 -12.26 38.98
CA SER A 87 15.63 -11.15 38.54
C SER A 87 15.14 -11.53 37.16
N THR A 88 13.96 -12.13 37.11
CA THR A 88 13.27 -12.48 35.87
C THR A 88 13.13 -11.22 35.04
N VAL A 89 13.42 -11.32 33.75
CA VAL A 89 13.22 -10.22 32.81
C VAL A 89 11.75 -9.86 32.82
N ASP A 90 11.45 -8.57 33.03
CA ASP A 90 10.09 -8.06 32.94
C ASP A 90 9.75 -7.81 31.47
N MET A 91 9.16 -8.82 30.83
CA MET A 91 8.82 -8.77 29.41
C MET A 91 7.64 -7.83 29.13
N GLU A 92 6.72 -7.66 30.09
CA GLU A 92 5.59 -6.75 29.94
C GLU A 92 6.06 -5.29 29.94
N GLN A 93 7.01 -4.96 30.82
CA GLN A 93 7.67 -3.66 30.81
C GLN A 93 8.37 -3.40 29.48
N LEU A 94 9.07 -4.39 28.92
CA LEU A 94 9.75 -4.25 27.62
C LEU A 94 8.77 -4.12 26.44
N VAL A 95 7.61 -4.78 26.50
CA VAL A 95 6.54 -4.55 25.53
C VAL A 95 6.02 -3.11 25.63
N GLY A 96 5.76 -2.62 26.83
CA GLY A 96 5.36 -1.23 27.07
C GLY A 96 6.39 -0.24 26.53
N PHE A 97 7.67 -0.48 26.81
CA PHE A 97 8.78 0.31 26.27
C PHE A 97 8.74 0.37 24.74
N LEU A 98 8.48 -0.74 24.03
CA LEU A 98 8.44 -0.71 22.55
C LEU A 98 7.29 0.12 21.99
N TYR A 99 6.16 0.21 22.69
CA TYR A 99 5.06 1.12 22.30
C TYR A 99 5.43 2.59 22.48
N GLU A 100 6.30 2.89 23.43
CA GLU A 100 6.81 4.25 23.63
C GLU A 100 7.95 4.55 22.65
N ASP A 101 8.88 3.62 22.43
CA ASP A 101 10.14 3.85 21.72
C ASP A 101 10.01 3.76 20.18
N LEU A 102 9.35 2.72 19.65
CA LEU A 102 9.32 2.47 18.20
C LEU A 102 8.61 3.56 17.37
N PRO A 103 7.53 4.23 17.85
CA PRO A 103 6.95 5.36 17.12
C PRO A 103 7.95 6.51 16.87
N HIS A 104 8.98 6.63 17.71
CA HIS A 104 10.03 7.65 17.59
C HIS A 104 11.20 7.23 16.70
N LEU A 105 11.12 6.06 16.04
CA LEU A 105 12.19 5.50 15.20
C LEU A 105 12.77 6.50 14.20
N PHE A 106 11.94 7.37 13.64
CA PHE A 106 12.36 8.31 12.60
C PHE A 106 12.14 9.80 12.95
N ASP A 107 11.74 10.13 14.17
CA ASP A 107 11.61 11.52 14.59
C ASP A 107 12.86 12.02 15.33
N ASP A 108 12.79 13.21 15.91
CA ASP A 108 13.93 13.84 16.59
C ASP A 108 14.21 13.28 17.98
N GLN A 109 13.26 12.57 18.59
CA GLN A 109 13.48 11.84 19.83
C GLN A 109 14.34 10.61 19.57
N GLY A 110 14.04 9.86 18.49
CA GLY A 110 14.81 8.67 18.12
C GLY A 110 14.65 7.52 19.11
N ILE A 111 15.47 6.49 18.93
CA ILE A 111 15.46 5.26 19.73
C ILE A 111 16.35 5.39 20.97
N ASP A 112 15.85 4.96 22.13
CA ASP A 112 16.62 4.88 23.36
C ASP A 112 17.64 3.73 23.31
N ARG A 113 18.89 4.12 23.07
CA ARG A 113 20.04 3.20 22.95
C ARG A 113 20.28 2.39 24.23
N THR A 114 19.81 2.84 25.40
CA THR A 114 20.09 2.19 26.68
C THR A 114 19.39 0.84 26.82
N ALA A 115 18.26 0.66 26.12
CA ALA A 115 17.48 -0.58 26.07
C ALA A 115 18.11 -1.68 25.21
N TYR A 116 19.19 -1.40 24.47
CA TYR A 116 19.82 -2.32 23.52
C TYR A 116 21.24 -2.70 23.95
N ASP A 117 21.64 -3.95 23.68
CA ASP A 117 23.02 -4.39 23.82
C ASP A 117 23.90 -3.69 22.77
N GLU A 118 25.17 -3.40 23.08
CA GLU A 118 26.09 -2.77 22.11
C GLU A 118 26.24 -3.61 20.82
N ARG A 119 26.21 -4.94 20.97
CA ARG A 119 26.31 -5.95 19.90
C ARG A 119 24.95 -6.54 19.51
N VAL A 120 23.92 -5.71 19.47
CA VAL A 120 22.61 -6.10 18.94
C VAL A 120 22.70 -6.45 17.44
N LYS A 121 22.05 -7.55 17.04
CA LYS A 121 21.98 -7.99 15.64
C LYS A 121 20.68 -7.53 15.00
N PHE A 122 20.75 -6.64 14.03
CA PHE A 122 19.63 -6.27 13.16
C PHE A 122 19.74 -7.02 11.84
N ARG A 123 18.64 -7.63 11.42
CA ARG A 123 18.54 -8.38 10.18
C ARG A 123 17.21 -8.07 9.52
N ASP A 124 17.26 -7.71 8.25
CA ASP A 124 16.10 -7.66 7.37
C ASP A 124 16.46 -8.32 6.02
N PRO A 125 15.51 -8.47 5.07
CA PRO A 125 15.77 -9.12 3.79
C PRO A 125 16.87 -8.47 2.93
N ILE A 126 17.18 -7.18 3.13
CA ILE A 126 18.12 -6.37 2.33
C ILE A 126 19.30 -5.78 3.15
N THR A 127 19.17 -5.56 4.45
CA THR A 127 20.19 -4.96 5.32
C THR A 127 20.56 -5.83 6.52
N LYS A 128 21.78 -5.63 7.03
CA LYS A 128 22.27 -6.27 8.27
C LYS A 128 23.17 -5.32 9.04
N HIS A 129 23.01 -5.29 10.35
CA HIS A 129 23.90 -4.58 11.26
C HIS A 129 24.17 -5.43 12.51
N ASP A 130 25.40 -5.36 13.03
CA ASP A 130 25.82 -6.13 14.22
C ASP A 130 26.11 -5.24 15.43
N THR A 131 25.74 -3.96 15.34
CA THR A 131 25.89 -3.00 16.43
C THR A 131 24.73 -2.01 16.43
N ILE A 132 24.38 -1.50 17.61
CA ILE A 132 23.36 -0.44 17.76
C ILE A 132 23.76 0.84 17.01
N THR A 133 25.06 1.17 16.99
CA THR A 133 25.58 2.32 16.24
C THR A 133 25.38 2.18 14.74
N GLY A 134 25.66 1.00 14.17
CA GLY A 134 25.46 0.76 12.73
C GLY A 134 23.99 0.90 12.32
N TYR A 135 23.08 0.40 13.14
CA TYR A 135 21.64 0.53 12.93
C TYR A 135 21.15 1.98 12.95
N LEU A 136 21.55 2.76 13.96
CA LEU A 136 21.14 4.15 14.08
C LEU A 136 21.73 5.04 12.97
N LEU A 137 22.93 4.72 12.48
CA LEU A 137 23.49 5.36 11.29
C LEU A 137 22.65 5.06 10.03
N ASN A 138 22.13 3.84 9.90
CA ASN A 138 21.24 3.47 8.80
C ASN A 138 19.89 4.21 8.89
N ILE A 139 19.27 4.27 10.07
CA ILE A 139 18.05 5.07 10.30
C ILE A 139 18.29 6.53 9.92
N SER A 140 19.38 7.13 10.41
CA SER A 140 19.73 8.51 10.11
C SER A 140 19.92 8.73 8.60
N PHE A 141 20.59 7.81 7.91
CA PHE A 141 20.70 7.83 6.45
C PHE A 141 19.33 7.80 5.78
N LEU A 142 18.45 6.88 6.18
CA LEU A 142 17.10 6.75 5.63
C LEU A 142 16.27 8.03 5.84
N LYS A 143 16.33 8.66 7.02
CA LYS A 143 15.66 9.96 7.31
C LYS A 143 16.09 11.07 6.36
N ASN A 144 17.33 11.03 5.86
CA ASN A 144 17.85 12.09 4.99
C ASN A 144 17.39 11.94 3.53
N ILE A 145 17.01 10.73 3.10
CA ILE A 145 16.65 10.47 1.70
C ILE A 145 15.17 10.08 1.51
N PHE A 146 14.50 9.68 2.59
CA PHE A 146 13.06 9.39 2.63
C PHE A 146 12.35 10.30 3.64
N ALA A 147 11.04 10.51 3.45
CA ALA A 147 10.14 10.92 4.52
C ALA A 147 9.43 9.66 5.06
N PRO A 148 9.99 9.04 6.12
CA PRO A 148 9.41 7.85 6.76
C PRO A 148 8.16 8.18 7.58
N ASP A 149 7.18 7.29 7.53
CA ASP A 149 6.04 7.22 8.43
C ASP A 149 5.95 5.77 8.94
N PHE A 150 6.19 5.60 10.25
CA PHE A 150 6.22 4.28 10.90
C PHE A 150 5.02 4.13 11.82
N GLN A 151 4.37 2.98 11.73
CA GLN A 151 3.15 2.68 12.48
C GLN A 151 3.32 1.31 13.14
N LEU A 152 3.37 1.31 14.46
CA LEU A 152 3.31 0.11 15.28
C LEU A 152 1.84 -0.26 15.52
N HIS A 153 1.40 -1.42 15.03
CA HIS A 153 0.03 -1.90 15.23
C HIS A 153 -0.12 -2.62 16.56
N TRP A 154 0.83 -3.50 16.87
CA TRP A 154 0.91 -4.18 18.16
C TRP A 154 2.31 -4.69 18.45
N ALA A 155 2.59 -4.93 19.73
CA ALA A 155 3.74 -5.65 20.26
C ALA A 155 3.25 -6.64 21.33
N LYS A 156 3.74 -7.89 21.31
CA LYS A 156 3.37 -8.93 22.28
C LYS A 156 4.51 -9.91 22.51
N GLN A 157 4.61 -10.43 23.73
CA GLN A 157 5.55 -11.51 24.05
C GLN A 157 5.14 -12.79 23.32
N THR A 158 6.07 -13.37 22.56
CA THR A 158 5.87 -14.61 21.78
C THR A 158 6.73 -15.77 22.27
N GLY A 159 7.71 -15.49 23.12
CA GLY A 159 8.55 -16.49 23.77
C GLY A 159 9.12 -16.01 25.11
N PRO A 160 9.88 -16.84 25.83
CA PRO A 160 10.39 -16.50 27.16
C PRO A 160 11.19 -15.19 27.21
N TYR A 161 11.96 -14.92 26.16
CA TYR A 161 12.75 -13.70 25.99
C TYR A 161 12.58 -13.13 24.57
N GLU A 162 11.38 -13.24 24.02
CA GLU A 162 11.06 -12.84 22.65
C GLU A 162 9.78 -12.01 22.62
N ILE A 163 9.85 -10.87 21.94
CA ILE A 163 8.72 -9.99 21.65
C ILE A 163 8.59 -9.92 20.13
N THR A 164 7.39 -10.15 19.63
CA THR A 164 7.06 -9.90 18.24
C THR A 164 6.28 -8.60 18.13
N THR A 165 6.58 -7.79 17.13
CA THR A 165 5.82 -6.59 16.77
C THR A 165 5.24 -6.72 15.37
N ARG A 166 4.14 -6.01 15.11
CA ARG A 166 3.49 -5.87 13.80
C ARG A 166 3.48 -4.41 13.41
N TRP A 167 3.96 -4.11 12.22
CA TRP A 167 4.18 -2.72 11.81
C TRP A 167 3.90 -2.48 10.32
N THR A 168 3.66 -1.22 10.00
CA THR A 168 3.66 -0.66 8.65
C THR A 168 4.67 0.47 8.59
N MET A 169 5.51 0.49 7.56
CA MET A 169 6.45 1.57 7.29
C MET A 169 6.22 2.09 5.87
N VAL A 170 5.91 3.38 5.75
CA VAL A 170 5.78 4.08 4.47
C VAL A 170 6.99 4.99 4.31
N MET A 171 7.78 4.78 3.27
CA MET A 171 9.01 5.50 2.97
C MET A 171 8.83 6.29 1.68
N LYS A 172 8.60 7.59 1.78
CA LYS A 172 8.47 8.46 0.60
C LYS A 172 9.83 8.92 0.13
N PHE A 173 10.27 8.48 -1.06
CA PHE A 173 11.61 8.78 -1.54
C PHE A 173 11.71 10.20 -2.09
N LEU A 174 12.58 11.03 -1.50
CA LEU A 174 12.59 12.48 -1.75
C LEU A 174 13.46 12.89 -2.95
N LEU A 175 14.39 12.04 -3.38
CA LEU A 175 15.37 12.38 -4.41
C LEU A 175 14.85 12.24 -5.85
N LEU A 176 13.74 11.51 -6.07
CA LEU A 176 13.16 11.34 -7.40
C LEU A 176 12.03 12.34 -7.67
N PRO A 177 11.90 12.89 -8.89
CA PRO A 177 10.89 13.89 -9.21
C PRO A 177 9.44 13.46 -8.94
N TRP A 178 9.14 12.16 -9.04
CA TRP A 178 7.80 11.61 -8.81
C TRP A 178 7.56 11.11 -7.37
N LYS A 179 8.56 11.26 -6.49
CA LYS A 179 8.50 10.94 -5.06
C LYS A 179 7.79 9.61 -4.73
N PRO A 180 8.30 8.46 -5.21
CA PRO A 180 7.62 7.19 -5.01
C PRO A 180 7.51 6.86 -3.52
N GLU A 181 6.40 6.23 -3.15
CA GLU A 181 6.12 5.77 -1.79
C GLU A 181 6.37 4.26 -1.74
N LEU A 182 7.36 3.84 -0.96
CA LEU A 182 7.64 2.44 -0.69
C LEU A 182 6.92 2.06 0.59
N VAL A 183 6.17 0.97 0.56
CA VAL A 183 5.39 0.48 1.70
C VAL A 183 5.94 -0.89 2.09
N PHE A 184 6.32 -1.02 3.34
CA PHE A 184 6.73 -2.28 3.94
C PHE A 184 5.79 -2.59 5.09
N THR A 185 5.31 -3.83 5.15
CA THR A 185 4.53 -4.32 6.30
C THR A 185 5.11 -5.66 6.70
N GLY A 186 5.01 -5.97 7.99
CA GLY A 186 5.48 -7.25 8.46
C GLY A 186 5.66 -7.34 9.95
N LEU A 187 6.52 -8.27 10.36
CA LEU A 187 6.77 -8.59 11.75
C LEU A 187 8.22 -8.31 12.11
N SER A 188 8.46 -7.81 13.31
CA SER A 188 9.80 -7.80 13.91
C SER A 188 9.85 -8.77 15.07
N ILE A 189 10.77 -9.73 15.03
CA ILE A 189 11.06 -10.64 16.15
C ILE A 189 12.26 -10.07 16.90
N MET A 190 12.01 -9.61 18.12
CA MET A 190 13.00 -8.98 18.99
C MET A 190 13.35 -9.93 20.15
N VAL A 191 14.64 -10.24 20.30
CA VAL A 191 15.14 -11.13 21.36
C VAL A 191 15.80 -10.30 22.45
N VAL A 192 15.50 -10.65 23.69
CA VAL A 192 16.04 -10.02 24.90
C VAL A 192 17.11 -10.93 25.50
N ASN A 193 18.23 -10.33 25.89
CA ASN A 193 19.28 -11.01 26.62
C ASN A 193 18.88 -11.12 28.11
N PRO A 194 18.74 -12.33 28.69
CA PRO A 194 18.30 -12.49 30.07
C PRO A 194 19.31 -11.99 31.10
N GLU A 195 20.59 -11.88 30.75
CA GLU A 195 21.64 -11.41 31.66
C GLU A 195 21.66 -9.88 31.73
N THR A 196 21.60 -9.21 30.58
CA THR A 196 21.66 -7.74 30.48
C THR A 196 20.28 -7.08 30.56
N LYS A 197 19.20 -7.84 30.33
CA LYS A 197 17.81 -7.40 30.21
C LYS A 197 17.56 -6.42 29.05
N LYS A 198 18.42 -6.48 28.03
CA LYS A 198 18.39 -5.58 26.86
C LYS A 198 18.09 -6.35 25.57
N PHE A 199 17.60 -5.64 24.56
CA PHE A 199 17.42 -6.20 23.22
C PHE A 199 18.78 -6.53 22.59
N CYS A 200 18.95 -7.78 22.16
CA CYS A 200 20.19 -8.29 21.58
C CYS A 200 20.04 -8.79 20.13
N SER A 201 18.80 -8.93 19.64
CA SER A 201 18.51 -9.26 18.24
C SER A 201 17.20 -8.65 17.79
N HIS A 202 17.12 -8.30 16.52
CA HIS A 202 15.94 -7.78 15.83
C HIS A 202 15.94 -8.38 14.42
N LEU A 203 14.94 -9.21 14.13
CA LEU A 203 14.73 -9.84 12.83
C LEU A 203 13.44 -9.30 12.20
N ASP A 204 13.55 -8.57 11.10
CA ASP A 204 12.43 -8.06 10.33
C ASP A 204 12.04 -9.01 9.20
N LEU A 205 10.76 -9.36 9.17
CA LEU A 205 10.13 -10.20 8.17
C LEU A 205 9.10 -9.36 7.40
N TRP A 206 9.12 -9.40 6.08
CA TRP A 206 8.20 -8.66 5.21
C TRP A 206 7.08 -9.55 4.68
N ASP A 207 5.85 -9.04 4.68
CA ASP A 207 4.68 -9.73 4.12
C ASP A 207 4.73 -9.85 2.59
N SER A 208 5.51 -9.00 1.92
CA SER A 208 5.56 -8.92 0.45
C SER A 208 6.45 -9.99 -0.19
N ILE A 209 7.20 -10.76 0.61
CA ILE A 209 8.17 -11.76 0.14
C ILE A 209 8.01 -13.08 0.87
N ASN A 210 8.34 -14.19 0.19
CA ASN A 210 8.34 -15.51 0.81
C ASN A 210 9.69 -15.79 1.48
N ASN A 211 10.80 -15.44 0.80
CA ASN A 211 12.13 -15.63 1.34
C ASN A 211 12.58 -14.38 2.11
N ASN A 212 12.53 -14.47 3.44
CA ASN A 212 12.96 -13.43 4.36
C ASN A 212 14.41 -13.58 4.85
N ASP A 213 15.16 -14.56 4.33
CA ASP A 213 16.57 -14.69 4.65
C ASP A 213 17.36 -13.47 4.14
N TYR A 214 18.39 -13.09 4.90
CA TYR A 214 19.22 -11.94 4.55
C TYR A 214 19.88 -12.08 3.16
N PHE A 215 19.81 -10.97 2.42
CA PHE A 215 20.13 -10.83 0.99
C PHE A 215 19.15 -11.59 0.08
N SER A 216 17.87 -11.31 0.28
CA SER A 216 16.78 -11.79 -0.55
C SER A 216 16.72 -11.01 -1.87
N LEU A 217 16.98 -11.70 -2.98
CA LEU A 217 16.74 -11.16 -4.33
C LEU A 217 15.26 -10.77 -4.52
N GLU A 218 14.34 -11.47 -3.86
CA GLU A 218 12.91 -11.16 -3.86
C GLU A 218 12.65 -9.78 -3.22
N GLY A 219 13.28 -9.51 -2.07
CA GLY A 219 13.22 -8.21 -1.39
C GLY A 219 13.76 -7.06 -2.24
N LEU A 220 14.92 -7.24 -2.89
CA LEU A 220 15.47 -6.24 -3.81
C LEU A 220 14.52 -5.97 -4.98
N VAL A 221 13.97 -7.02 -5.60
CA VAL A 221 13.01 -6.88 -6.69
C VAL A 221 11.72 -6.18 -6.23
N ASP A 222 11.25 -6.45 -5.01
CA ASP A 222 10.10 -5.76 -4.43
C ASP A 222 10.35 -4.24 -4.30
N VAL A 223 11.51 -3.85 -3.77
CA VAL A 223 11.93 -2.43 -3.69
C VAL A 223 11.94 -1.79 -5.09
N PHE A 224 12.56 -2.43 -6.08
CA PHE A 224 12.62 -1.89 -7.44
C PHE A 224 11.23 -1.76 -8.10
N LYS A 225 10.31 -2.70 -7.84
CA LYS A 225 8.93 -2.62 -8.34
C LYS A 225 8.20 -1.40 -7.78
N GLN A 226 8.43 -1.06 -6.52
CA GLN A 226 7.80 0.08 -5.86
C GLN A 226 8.31 1.44 -6.37
N LEU A 227 9.52 1.48 -6.93
CA LEU A 227 10.07 2.69 -7.55
C LEU A 227 9.44 3.03 -8.91
N ARG A 228 8.55 2.17 -9.45
CA ARG A 228 7.87 2.40 -10.73
C ARG A 228 7.14 3.74 -10.73
N PRO A 229 7.29 4.57 -11.78
CA PRO A 229 6.63 5.87 -11.83
C PRO A 229 5.12 5.71 -12.01
N TYR A 230 4.37 6.08 -10.98
CA TYR A 230 2.94 6.34 -11.04
C TYR A 230 2.71 7.85 -10.90
N LYS A 231 1.87 8.41 -11.78
CA LYS A 231 1.44 9.79 -11.64
C LYS A 231 0.25 9.83 -10.68
N THR A 232 0.46 10.26 -9.45
CA THR A 232 -0.64 10.61 -8.54
C THR A 232 -0.80 12.13 -8.58
N PRO A 233 -1.97 12.69 -8.97
CA PRO A 233 -2.20 14.12 -8.88
C PRO A 233 -2.13 14.61 -7.43
N ASP A 234 -1.72 15.85 -7.25
CA ASP A 234 -1.75 16.53 -5.95
C ASP A 234 -3.17 17.03 -5.66
N LEU A 235 -4.07 16.09 -5.39
CA LEU A 235 -5.48 16.31 -5.06
C LEU A 235 -5.81 15.49 -3.83
N GLU A 236 -6.74 15.98 -3.02
CA GLU A 236 -7.16 15.26 -1.82
C GLU A 236 -7.70 13.86 -2.17
N THR A 237 -7.42 12.89 -1.30
CA THR A 237 -7.82 11.49 -1.47
C THR A 237 -8.53 10.97 -0.22
N PRO A 238 -9.46 10.00 -0.33
CA PRO A 238 -10.09 9.39 0.83
C PRO A 238 -9.01 8.77 1.73
N LYS A 239 -9.06 9.09 3.02
CA LYS A 239 -8.05 8.64 3.99
C LYS A 239 -8.17 7.14 4.23
N TYR A 240 -7.01 6.47 4.22
CA TYR A 240 -6.88 5.08 4.61
C TYR A 240 -5.51 4.80 5.22
N GLN A 241 -5.45 3.74 6.02
CA GLN A 241 -4.23 3.18 6.57
C GLN A 241 -3.92 1.86 5.87
N ILE A 242 -2.67 1.64 5.43
CA ILE A 242 -2.25 0.33 4.89
C ILE A 242 -1.89 -0.58 6.08
N LEU A 243 -2.60 -1.69 6.20
CA LEU A 243 -2.42 -2.65 7.29
C LEU A 243 -1.52 -3.82 6.91
N LYS A 244 -1.60 -4.26 5.65
CA LYS A 244 -0.82 -5.38 5.12
C LYS A 244 -0.55 -5.17 3.64
N ARG A 245 0.67 -5.41 3.19
CA ARG A 245 1.06 -5.40 1.79
C ARG A 245 1.69 -6.73 1.42
N THR A 246 0.98 -7.48 0.59
CA THR A 246 1.50 -8.72 0.01
C THR A 246 2.25 -8.41 -1.29
N SER A 247 2.79 -9.44 -1.94
CA SER A 247 3.35 -9.31 -3.29
C SER A 247 2.32 -8.92 -4.36
N ASN A 248 1.01 -9.14 -4.10
CA ASN A 248 -0.05 -9.03 -5.11
C ASN A 248 -1.08 -7.94 -4.81
N TYR A 249 -1.29 -7.59 -3.54
CA TYR A 249 -2.31 -6.63 -3.13
C TYR A 249 -2.01 -6.02 -1.75
N GLU A 250 -2.69 -4.91 -1.46
CA GLU A 250 -2.68 -4.25 -0.15
C GLU A 250 -4.03 -4.46 0.55
N VAL A 251 -4.01 -4.61 1.87
CA VAL A 251 -5.19 -4.46 2.72
C VAL A 251 -5.13 -3.09 3.37
N ARG A 252 -6.21 -2.33 3.22
CA ARG A 252 -6.34 -0.95 3.67
C ARG A 252 -7.56 -0.81 4.58
N LYS A 253 -7.46 0.04 5.60
CA LYS A 253 -8.59 0.47 6.43
C LYS A 253 -8.96 1.90 6.04
N TYR A 254 -10.11 2.07 5.39
CA TYR A 254 -10.65 3.37 5.01
C TYR A 254 -11.42 4.00 6.17
N GLU A 255 -11.19 5.30 6.39
CA GLU A 255 -12.08 6.13 7.21
C GLU A 255 -13.43 6.33 6.51
N PRO A 256 -14.50 6.73 7.21
CA PRO A 256 -15.74 7.15 6.56
C PRO A 256 -15.52 8.35 5.63
N PHE A 257 -16.13 8.35 4.45
CA PHE A 257 -16.07 9.47 3.51
C PHE A 257 -17.39 9.64 2.75
N ILE A 258 -17.62 10.83 2.21
CA ILE A 258 -18.82 11.15 1.44
C ILE A 258 -18.48 11.10 -0.04
N VAL A 259 -19.40 10.56 -0.84
CA VAL A 259 -19.33 10.60 -2.29
C VAL A 259 -20.57 11.27 -2.86
N VAL A 260 -20.40 11.94 -4.00
CA VAL A 260 -21.49 12.22 -4.93
C VAL A 260 -21.47 11.14 -6.02
N GLU A 261 -22.61 10.51 -6.27
CA GLU A 261 -22.73 9.41 -7.22
C GLU A 261 -23.87 9.59 -8.22
N THR A 262 -23.72 8.95 -9.38
CA THR A 262 -24.78 8.82 -10.39
C THR A 262 -24.61 7.49 -11.13
N ASN A 263 -25.62 7.09 -11.90
CA ASN A 263 -25.58 5.85 -12.69
C ASN A 263 -24.47 5.90 -13.76
N GLY A 264 -23.70 4.82 -13.83
CA GLY A 264 -22.70 4.55 -14.86
C GLY A 264 -23.17 3.43 -15.80
N ASP A 265 -22.43 3.23 -16.89
CA ASP A 265 -22.71 2.22 -17.92
C ASP A 265 -21.95 0.90 -17.67
N LYS A 266 -20.67 0.99 -17.32
CA LYS A 266 -19.77 -0.15 -17.07
C LYS A 266 -18.60 0.27 -16.19
N LEU A 267 -17.82 -0.68 -15.65
CA LEU A 267 -16.69 -0.38 -14.75
C LEU A 267 -15.64 0.52 -15.39
N SER A 268 -15.22 0.20 -16.62
CA SER A 268 -14.27 1.02 -17.39
C SER A 268 -14.89 2.30 -17.98
N GLY A 269 -16.20 2.46 -17.86
CA GLY A 269 -16.99 3.51 -18.49
C GLY A 269 -16.77 4.87 -17.87
N SER A 270 -17.16 5.92 -18.58
CA SER A 270 -17.15 7.30 -18.09
C SER A 270 -18.53 7.95 -18.16
N SER A 271 -19.57 7.17 -18.46
CA SER A 271 -20.95 7.66 -18.44
C SER A 271 -21.29 8.12 -17.03
N GLY A 272 -21.94 9.28 -16.91
CA GLY A 272 -22.27 9.86 -15.62
C GLY A 272 -21.18 10.75 -15.00
N PHE A 273 -19.91 10.66 -15.43
CA PHE A 273 -18.84 11.51 -14.89
C PHE A 273 -19.17 13.00 -14.97
N ASN A 274 -19.68 13.46 -16.11
CA ASN A 274 -20.06 14.87 -16.30
C ASN A 274 -21.21 15.32 -15.38
N ASN A 275 -22.05 14.41 -14.90
CA ASN A 275 -23.13 14.76 -13.96
C ASN A 275 -22.53 15.04 -12.57
N VAL A 276 -21.72 14.11 -12.05
CA VAL A 276 -21.07 14.27 -10.74
C VAL A 276 -20.02 15.38 -10.74
N ALA A 277 -19.29 15.55 -11.85
CA ALA A 277 -18.39 16.70 -12.03
C ALA A 277 -19.19 18.02 -12.10
N GLY A 278 -20.33 18.02 -12.79
CA GLY A 278 -21.23 19.16 -12.82
C GLY A 278 -21.67 19.61 -11.42
N TYR A 279 -22.04 18.66 -10.55
CA TYR A 279 -22.41 18.92 -9.17
C TYR A 279 -21.31 19.68 -8.41
N ILE A 280 -20.06 19.18 -8.42
CA ILE A 280 -18.95 19.84 -7.72
C ILE A 280 -18.54 21.18 -8.36
N PHE A 281 -18.84 21.41 -9.64
CA PHE A 281 -18.54 22.65 -10.34
C PHE A 281 -19.70 23.66 -10.36
N GLY A 282 -20.68 23.51 -9.46
CA GLY A 282 -21.74 24.52 -9.25
C GLY A 282 -23.10 24.18 -9.87
N LYS A 283 -23.30 22.97 -10.40
CA LYS A 283 -24.66 22.48 -10.77
C LYS A 283 -25.37 21.85 -9.58
N ASN A 284 -25.44 22.59 -8.49
CA ASN A 284 -26.10 22.23 -7.24
C ASN A 284 -26.98 23.41 -6.78
N SER A 285 -27.77 23.22 -5.73
CA SER A 285 -28.82 24.17 -5.31
C SER A 285 -28.30 25.56 -4.92
N THR A 286 -27.03 25.68 -4.53
CA THR A 286 -26.41 26.94 -4.07
C THR A 286 -25.38 27.49 -5.06
N MET A 287 -25.15 26.81 -6.20
CA MET A 287 -24.07 27.11 -7.14
C MET A 287 -22.67 27.08 -6.52
N GLU A 288 -22.50 26.36 -5.40
CA GLU A 288 -21.22 26.24 -4.71
C GLU A 288 -20.23 25.43 -5.53
N LYS A 289 -18.97 25.89 -5.56
CA LYS A 289 -17.86 25.12 -6.14
C LYS A 289 -17.17 24.32 -5.05
N ILE A 290 -17.16 23.01 -5.21
CA ILE A 290 -16.50 22.04 -4.33
C ILE A 290 -15.19 21.61 -5.01
N PRO A 291 -14.05 21.62 -4.30
CA PRO A 291 -12.78 21.14 -4.85
C PRO A 291 -12.87 19.70 -5.39
N MET A 292 -12.19 19.45 -6.52
CA MET A 292 -12.05 18.11 -7.08
C MET A 292 -11.12 17.26 -6.20
N THR A 293 -11.40 15.97 -6.12
CA THR A 293 -10.61 14.97 -5.39
C THR A 293 -10.17 13.84 -6.33
N THR A 294 -9.28 12.98 -5.84
CA THR A 294 -8.95 11.72 -6.52
C THR A 294 -8.99 10.55 -5.55
N PRO A 295 -9.23 9.31 -6.01
CA PRO A 295 -9.59 8.93 -7.37
C PRO A 295 -11.07 9.21 -7.70
N VAL A 296 -11.39 9.16 -8.98
CA VAL A 296 -12.77 8.96 -9.44
C VAL A 296 -13.06 7.47 -9.36
N PHE A 297 -14.09 7.09 -8.62
CA PHE A 297 -14.50 5.70 -8.50
C PHE A 297 -15.56 5.32 -9.53
N THR A 298 -15.55 4.05 -9.92
CA THR A 298 -16.68 3.40 -10.58
C THR A 298 -16.94 2.11 -9.85
N GLN A 299 -18.12 2.00 -9.25
CA GLN A 299 -18.49 0.89 -8.39
C GLN A 299 -19.52 0.01 -9.09
N ALA A 300 -19.29 -1.29 -9.09
CA ALA A 300 -20.30 -2.28 -9.40
C ALA A 300 -20.72 -2.99 -8.10
N THR A 301 -22.03 -3.09 -7.85
CA THR A 301 -22.55 -3.74 -6.64
C THR A 301 -22.60 -5.26 -6.75
N ASP A 302 -22.53 -5.79 -7.96
CA ASP A 302 -22.64 -7.22 -8.25
C ASP A 302 -21.72 -7.63 -9.42
N PRO A 303 -21.38 -8.93 -9.53
CA PRO A 303 -20.49 -9.43 -10.58
C PRO A 303 -21.05 -9.21 -12.00
N GLN A 304 -22.37 -9.17 -12.14
CA GLN A 304 -23.13 -9.07 -13.39
C GLN A 304 -23.24 -7.62 -13.87
N LEU A 305 -22.71 -6.64 -13.12
CA LEU A 305 -22.80 -5.22 -13.41
C LEU A 305 -24.24 -4.71 -13.55
N SER A 306 -25.17 -5.31 -12.81
CA SER A 306 -26.58 -4.92 -12.88
C SER A 306 -26.81 -3.48 -12.41
N SER A 307 -25.96 -3.00 -11.51
CA SER A 307 -25.90 -1.60 -11.08
C SER A 307 -24.47 -1.11 -10.99
N VAL A 308 -24.16 -0.10 -11.80
CA VAL A 308 -22.87 0.59 -11.84
C VAL A 308 -23.08 2.06 -11.49
N SER A 309 -22.25 2.62 -10.62
CA SER A 309 -22.25 4.05 -10.32
C SER A 309 -20.87 4.67 -10.49
N VAL A 310 -20.83 5.91 -10.97
CA VAL A 310 -19.62 6.74 -11.00
C VAL A 310 -19.67 7.70 -9.83
N GLN A 311 -18.56 7.81 -9.10
CA GLN A 311 -18.49 8.52 -7.83
C GLN A 311 -17.29 9.46 -7.78
N ILE A 312 -17.50 10.66 -7.23
CA ILE A 312 -16.44 11.58 -6.83
C ILE A 312 -16.50 11.73 -5.31
N VAL A 313 -15.33 11.64 -4.66
CA VAL A 313 -15.20 11.84 -3.21
C VAL A 313 -15.36 13.33 -2.89
N ILE A 314 -16.14 13.65 -1.86
CA ILE A 314 -16.23 15.02 -1.35
C ILE A 314 -15.02 15.27 -0.43
N PRO A 315 -14.35 16.44 -0.53
CA PRO A 315 -13.27 16.82 0.38
C PRO A 315 -13.64 16.64 1.86
N SER A 316 -12.65 16.25 2.67
CA SER A 316 -12.83 16.05 4.10
C SER A 316 -13.20 17.36 4.82
N GLY A 317 -13.78 17.22 6.02
CA GLY A 317 -14.26 18.36 6.81
C GLY A 317 -15.62 18.91 6.41
N LYS A 318 -16.32 18.26 5.45
CA LYS A 318 -17.72 18.54 5.13
C LYS A 318 -18.64 17.47 5.69
N ASP A 319 -19.80 17.90 6.19
CA ASP A 319 -20.87 17.03 6.64
C ASP A 319 -21.94 16.87 5.56
N LEU A 320 -22.61 15.72 5.56
CA LEU A 320 -23.65 15.43 4.56
C LEU A 320 -24.78 16.47 4.56
N SER A 321 -25.12 17.01 5.74
CA SER A 321 -26.17 18.01 5.93
C SER A 321 -25.77 19.42 5.49
N SER A 322 -24.47 19.72 5.37
CA SER A 322 -24.00 21.03 4.92
C SER A 322 -23.78 21.12 3.42
N LEU A 323 -23.84 19.98 2.71
CA LEU A 323 -23.65 19.92 1.26
C LEU A 323 -24.88 20.44 0.51
N PRO A 324 -24.68 21.17 -0.61
CA PRO A 324 -25.79 21.63 -1.42
C PRO A 324 -26.51 20.45 -2.07
N MET A 325 -27.82 20.57 -2.22
CA MET A 325 -28.63 19.52 -2.84
C MET A 325 -28.31 19.43 -4.33
N PRO A 326 -28.23 18.21 -4.91
CA PRO A 326 -28.12 18.06 -6.35
C PRO A 326 -29.38 18.58 -7.06
N ASN A 327 -29.20 19.24 -8.21
CA ASN A 327 -30.32 19.75 -9.02
C ASN A 327 -31.00 18.65 -9.85
N GLU A 328 -30.34 17.50 -10.03
CA GLU A 328 -30.80 16.38 -10.85
C GLU A 328 -31.05 15.16 -9.95
N GLU A 329 -32.25 14.56 -10.00
CA GLU A 329 -32.66 13.44 -9.13
C GLU A 329 -31.78 12.19 -9.24
N LYS A 330 -31.13 11.99 -10.40
CA LYS A 330 -30.21 10.87 -10.64
C LYS A 330 -28.85 11.02 -9.94
N ILE A 331 -28.58 12.18 -9.34
CA ILE A 331 -27.35 12.46 -8.59
C ILE A 331 -27.69 12.33 -7.11
N LYS A 332 -26.91 11.53 -6.38
CA LYS A 332 -27.13 11.25 -4.96
C LYS A 332 -25.87 11.53 -4.17
N LEU A 333 -26.03 12.05 -2.96
CA LEU A 333 -24.96 12.11 -1.97
C LEU A 333 -25.07 10.89 -1.07
N LYS A 334 -23.95 10.23 -0.82
CA LYS A 334 -23.89 9.00 -0.03
C LYS A 334 -22.70 9.06 0.91
N LYS A 335 -22.93 8.79 2.20
CA LYS A 335 -21.87 8.51 3.15
C LYS A 335 -21.50 7.04 3.07
N LEU A 336 -20.21 6.76 2.91
CA LEU A 336 -19.62 5.43 3.02
C LEU A 336 -18.96 5.34 4.38
N GLU A 337 -19.32 4.32 5.17
CA GLU A 337 -18.80 4.14 6.53
C GLU A 337 -17.33 3.66 6.57
N GLY A 338 -16.70 3.46 5.40
CA GLY A 338 -15.34 2.94 5.30
C GLY A 338 -15.27 1.46 5.64
N GLY A 339 -14.16 1.06 6.26
CA GLY A 339 -13.88 -0.34 6.62
C GLY A 339 -12.68 -0.91 5.86
N PHE A 340 -12.59 -2.23 5.80
CA PHE A 340 -11.45 -2.91 5.20
C PHE A 340 -11.65 -3.18 3.72
N ALA A 341 -10.65 -2.86 2.91
CA ALA A 341 -10.66 -3.14 1.49
C ALA A 341 -9.30 -3.68 1.05
N ALA A 342 -9.32 -4.59 0.09
CA ALA A 342 -8.15 -5.01 -0.63
C ALA A 342 -8.02 -4.21 -1.93
N ALA A 343 -6.80 -3.80 -2.28
CA ALA A 343 -6.52 -3.00 -3.46
C ALA A 343 -5.34 -3.56 -4.25
N VAL A 344 -5.46 -3.55 -5.58
CA VAL A 344 -4.36 -3.85 -6.51
C VAL A 344 -4.14 -2.67 -7.45
N THR A 345 -2.90 -2.19 -7.52
CA THR A 345 -2.50 -1.07 -8.37
C THR A 345 -1.97 -1.56 -9.72
N PHE A 346 -2.37 -0.89 -10.80
CA PHE A 346 -1.90 -1.20 -12.15
C PHE A 346 -1.82 0.05 -13.04
N SER A 347 -0.94 0.00 -14.04
CA SER A 347 -0.83 1.03 -15.08
C SER A 347 -1.49 0.60 -16.39
N GLY A 348 -1.58 1.53 -17.33
CA GLY A 348 -2.23 1.32 -18.62
C GLY A 348 -3.64 1.92 -18.68
N LYS A 349 -4.28 1.73 -19.83
CA LYS A 349 -5.68 2.13 -20.02
C LYS A 349 -6.58 1.08 -19.34
N PRO A 350 -7.49 1.48 -18.44
CA PRO A 350 -8.35 0.55 -17.72
C PRO A 350 -9.52 0.10 -18.61
N THR A 351 -9.24 -0.70 -19.63
CA THR A 351 -10.29 -1.35 -20.44
C THR A 351 -11.05 -2.38 -19.61
N GLU A 352 -12.28 -2.71 -20.00
CA GLU A 352 -13.13 -3.65 -19.25
C GLU A 352 -12.42 -4.98 -18.97
N ASP A 353 -11.78 -5.57 -19.99
CA ASP A 353 -11.07 -6.84 -19.87
C ASP A 353 -9.90 -6.76 -18.88
N VAL A 354 -9.15 -5.66 -18.91
CA VAL A 354 -8.03 -5.44 -17.97
C VAL A 354 -8.54 -5.31 -16.54
N VAL A 355 -9.62 -4.55 -16.34
CA VAL A 355 -10.24 -4.36 -15.02
C VAL A 355 -10.77 -5.69 -14.47
N ARG A 356 -11.45 -6.48 -15.31
CA ARG A 356 -11.95 -7.81 -14.93
C ARG A 356 -10.83 -8.80 -14.66
N GLY A 357 -9.75 -8.77 -15.43
CA GLY A 357 -8.56 -9.56 -15.17
C GLY A 357 -7.98 -9.24 -13.78
N LYS A 358 -7.82 -7.95 -13.46
CA LYS A 358 -7.31 -7.51 -12.15
C LYS A 358 -8.25 -7.83 -10.99
N GLU A 359 -9.57 -7.72 -11.19
CA GLU A 359 -10.56 -8.16 -10.22
C GLU A 359 -10.42 -9.66 -9.91
N ASN A 360 -10.32 -10.50 -10.94
CA ASN A 360 -10.21 -11.95 -10.79
C ASN A 360 -8.89 -12.35 -10.11
N GLU A 361 -7.77 -11.72 -10.49
CA GLU A 361 -6.47 -11.90 -9.83
C GLU A 361 -6.53 -11.55 -8.34
N LEU A 362 -7.17 -10.42 -8.01
CA LEU A 362 -7.35 -9.98 -6.63
C LEU A 362 -8.22 -10.96 -5.84
N ARG A 363 -9.39 -11.35 -6.35
CA ARG A 363 -10.27 -12.32 -5.68
C ARG A 363 -9.60 -13.68 -5.46
N THR A 364 -8.82 -14.14 -6.42
CA THR A 364 -8.06 -15.40 -6.32
C THR A 364 -7.01 -15.30 -5.21
N SER A 365 -6.28 -14.19 -5.14
CA SER A 365 -5.29 -13.95 -4.09
C SER A 365 -5.93 -13.88 -2.71
N LEU A 366 -7.03 -13.14 -2.58
CA LEU A 366 -7.79 -13.05 -1.32
C LEU A 366 -8.31 -14.42 -0.87
N SER A 367 -8.84 -15.21 -1.79
CA SER A 367 -9.35 -16.56 -1.48
C SER A 367 -8.23 -17.50 -1.02
N LYS A 368 -7.05 -17.42 -1.66
CA LYS A 368 -5.87 -18.20 -1.27
C LYS A 368 -5.40 -17.85 0.15
N ASP A 369 -5.49 -16.57 0.51
CA ASP A 369 -5.06 -16.06 1.80
C ASP A 369 -6.17 -16.12 2.87
N GLY A 370 -7.31 -16.78 2.57
CA GLY A 370 -8.42 -17.00 3.50
C GLY A 370 -9.29 -15.76 3.76
N LEU A 371 -9.15 -14.70 2.97
CA LEU A 371 -9.90 -13.44 3.13
C LEU A 371 -11.23 -13.47 2.38
N ARG A 372 -12.30 -13.02 3.04
CA ARG A 372 -13.64 -12.94 2.48
C ARG A 372 -13.90 -11.60 1.81
N ALA A 373 -13.90 -11.62 0.48
CA ALA A 373 -14.27 -10.48 -0.35
C ALA A 373 -15.79 -10.32 -0.44
N LYS A 374 -16.28 -9.09 -0.26
CA LYS A 374 -17.66 -8.73 -0.57
C LYS A 374 -17.94 -8.85 -2.07
N THR A 375 -19.23 -8.94 -2.37
CA THR A 375 -19.78 -8.89 -3.72
C THR A 375 -19.52 -7.51 -4.36
N GLY A 376 -19.24 -7.50 -5.67
CA GLY A 376 -18.94 -6.27 -6.41
C GLY A 376 -17.49 -5.81 -6.29
N CYS A 377 -17.13 -4.77 -7.04
CA CYS A 377 -15.78 -4.22 -7.09
C CYS A 377 -15.82 -2.72 -7.42
N MET A 378 -14.69 -2.05 -7.20
CA MET A 378 -14.51 -0.65 -7.54
C MET A 378 -13.28 -0.48 -8.42
N LEU A 379 -13.42 0.32 -9.47
CA LEU A 379 -12.30 0.85 -10.24
C LEU A 379 -12.00 2.27 -9.74
N ALA A 380 -10.76 2.50 -9.30
CA ALA A 380 -10.26 3.81 -8.91
C ALA A 380 -9.36 4.38 -10.02
N ARG A 381 -9.72 5.56 -10.55
CA ARG A 381 -8.95 6.25 -11.59
C ARG A 381 -8.41 7.58 -11.07
N TYR A 382 -7.09 7.73 -11.09
CA TYR A 382 -6.43 8.94 -10.59
C TYR A 382 -6.14 9.94 -11.70
N ASN A 383 -5.99 9.48 -12.94
CA ASN A 383 -5.46 10.30 -14.02
C ASN A 383 -6.47 10.57 -15.12
N ASP A 384 -6.33 11.74 -15.75
CA ASP A 384 -6.95 12.04 -17.04
C ASP A 384 -6.24 11.23 -18.15
N PRO A 385 -6.96 10.32 -18.84
CA PRO A 385 -6.39 9.49 -19.90
C PRO A 385 -5.97 10.28 -21.14
N GLY A 386 -6.46 11.52 -21.34
CA GLY A 386 -6.07 12.38 -22.46
C GLY A 386 -4.77 13.16 -22.21
N ARG A 387 -4.34 13.29 -20.96
CA ARG A 387 -3.17 14.10 -20.55
C ARG A 387 -2.04 13.30 -19.92
N THR A 388 -2.27 12.03 -19.61
CA THR A 388 -1.33 11.18 -18.90
C THR A 388 -0.94 10.00 -19.78
N TRP A 389 0.36 9.76 -19.94
CA TRP A 389 0.82 8.60 -20.69
C TRP A 389 0.39 7.30 -19.99
N SER A 390 -0.08 6.33 -20.77
CA SER A 390 -0.70 5.11 -20.23
C SER A 390 0.20 4.35 -19.26
N PHE A 391 1.51 4.30 -19.51
CA PHE A 391 2.46 3.53 -18.69
C PHE A 391 2.73 4.14 -17.29
N ILE A 392 2.42 5.43 -17.09
CA ILE A 392 2.53 6.10 -15.77
C ILE A 392 1.17 6.33 -15.11
N MET A 393 0.06 5.94 -15.76
CA MET A 393 -1.25 6.05 -15.14
C MET A 393 -1.33 5.17 -13.90
N ARG A 394 -1.94 5.68 -12.83
CA ARG A 394 -2.33 4.93 -11.64
C ARG A 394 -3.81 4.60 -11.74
N ASN A 395 -4.11 3.31 -11.77
CA ASN A 395 -5.46 2.78 -11.59
C ASN A 395 -5.41 1.71 -10.52
N GLU A 396 -6.53 1.50 -9.83
CA GLU A 396 -6.63 0.44 -8.84
C GLU A 396 -7.96 -0.30 -8.98
N VAL A 397 -7.92 -1.62 -8.76
CA VAL A 397 -9.14 -2.39 -8.48
C VAL A 397 -9.20 -2.59 -6.98
N ILE A 398 -10.35 -2.25 -6.39
CA ILE A 398 -10.60 -2.31 -4.95
C ILE A 398 -11.80 -3.22 -4.69
N ILE A 399 -11.68 -4.09 -3.69
CA ILE A 399 -12.76 -4.97 -3.24
C ILE A 399 -12.87 -4.83 -1.73
N TRP A 400 -14.06 -4.47 -1.24
CA TRP A 400 -14.35 -4.43 0.19
C TRP A 400 -14.29 -5.83 0.79
N LEU A 401 -13.77 -5.95 2.00
CA LEU A 401 -13.74 -7.19 2.76
C LEU A 401 -14.94 -7.24 3.72
N GLU A 402 -15.43 -8.44 4.01
CA GLU A 402 -16.47 -8.66 5.03
C GLU A 402 -15.95 -8.28 6.41
N GLU A 403 -14.74 -8.76 6.70
CA GLU A 403 -14.00 -8.56 7.93
C GLU A 403 -12.50 -8.67 7.63
N PHE A 404 -11.68 -8.12 8.52
CA PHE A 404 -10.23 -8.29 8.50
C PHE A 404 -9.70 -8.09 9.92
N SER A 405 -8.87 -9.02 10.38
CA SER A 405 -8.03 -8.85 11.56
C SER A 405 -6.59 -8.72 11.11
N LEU A 406 -5.86 -7.76 11.69
CA LEU A 406 -4.43 -7.67 11.51
C LEU A 406 -3.76 -8.57 12.55
N ASP A 407 -3.66 -9.84 12.15
CA ASP A 407 -3.27 -11.03 12.92
C ASP A 407 -4.32 -11.52 13.93
#